data_AF-A0A494WWK8-F1
#
_entry.id   AF-A0A494WWK8-F1
#
_cell.length_a   1.000
_cell.length_b   1.000
_cell.length_c   1.000
_cell.angle_alpha   90.00
_cell.angle_beta   90.00
_cell.angle_gamma   90.00
#
_symmetry.space_group_name_H-M   'P 1'
#
loop_
_entity.id
_entity.type
_entity.pdbx_description
1 polymer ?
#
loop_
_entity_poly.entity_id
_entity_poly.type
_entity_poly.pdbx_seq_one_letter_code
_entity_poly.pdbx_strand_id
1 'polypeptide(L)' 'MDTFLGIPCKGWPSIALWIAVIIIPWTYSLYFLKQIDRSGVERWGAKTAKKDQSSNNLSIH' A
#
# COMPACT_ATOMS: atom_id res chain seq x y z
N MET A 1 5.65 -20.16 -36.78
CA MET A 1 5.21 -18.80 -36.43
C MET A 1 5.51 -18.61 -34.96
N ASP A 2 6.31 -17.61 -34.60
CA ASP A 2 6.78 -17.42 -33.22
C ASP A 2 5.64 -16.86 -32.35
N THR A 3 4.86 -17.78 -31.80
CA THR A 3 3.80 -17.52 -30.82
C THR A 3 4.21 -18.18 -29.51
N PHE A 4 4.18 -17.41 -28.43
CA PHE A 4 4.41 -17.89 -27.07
C PHE A 4 3.12 -17.73 -26.27
N LEU A 5 2.66 -18.82 -25.64
CA LEU A 5 1.37 -18.91 -24.93
C LEU A 5 0.16 -18.42 -25.76
N GLY A 6 0.16 -18.73 -27.06
CA GLY A 6 -0.93 -18.33 -27.97
C GLY A 6 -0.90 -16.86 -28.41
N ILE A 7 0.08 -16.07 -27.95
CA ILE A 7 0.22 -14.67 -28.30
C ILE A 7 1.42 -14.52 -29.27
N PRO A 8 1.28 -13.77 -30.38
CA PRO A 8 2.41 -13.46 -31.25
C PRO A 8 3.54 -12.78 -30.45
N CYS A 9 4.79 -13.18 -30.67
CA CYS A 9 5.95 -12.59 -29.96
C CYS A 9 6.00 -11.05 -30.02
N LYS A 10 5.45 -10.44 -31.09
CA LYS A 10 5.32 -8.98 -31.23
C LYS A 10 4.37 -8.30 -30.22
N GLY A 11 3.43 -9.03 -29.62
CA GLY A 11 2.47 -8.50 -28.65
C GLY A 11 2.96 -8.48 -27.20
N TRP A 12 4.00 -9.25 -26.90
CA TRP A 12 4.59 -9.35 -25.55
C TRP A 12 5.18 -8.04 -25.02
N PRO A 13 5.87 -7.21 -25.83
CA PRO A 13 6.36 -5.91 -25.37
C PRO A 13 5.24 -5.00 -24.85
N SER A 14 4.08 -4.98 -25.52
CA SER A 14 2.92 -4.20 -25.07
C SER A 14 2.37 -4.72 -23.73
N ILE A 15 2.25 -6.04 -23.58
CA ILE A 15 1.79 -6.65 -22.32
C ILE A 15 2.77 -6.34 -21.18
N ALA A 16 4.07 -6.45 -21.43
CA ALA A 16 5.10 -6.12 -20.45
C ALA A 16 5.02 -4.65 -19.99
N LEU A 17 4.80 -3.72 -20.93
CA LEU A 17 4.61 -2.30 -20.62
C LEU A 17 3.38 -2.08 -19.70
N TRP A 18 2.25 -2.70 -20.03
CA TRP A 18 1.04 -2.62 -19.21
C TRP A 18 1.24 -3.16 -17.79
N ILE A 19 1.92 -4.31 -17.66
CA ILE A 19 2.25 -4.89 -16.36
C ILE A 19 3.16 -3.94 -15.57
N ALA A 20 4.18 -3.35 -16.20
CA ALA A 20 5.09 -2.41 -15.54
C ALA A 20 4.35 -1.16 -15.03
N VAL A 21 3.45 -0.58 -15.84
CA VAL A 21 2.64 0.58 -15.46
C VAL A 21 1.72 0.30 -14.27
N ILE A 22 1.30 -0.94 -14.06
CA ILE A 22 0.46 -1.31 -12.91
C ILE A 22 1.33 -1.61 -11.67
N ILE A 23 2.39 -2.39 -11.83
CA ILE A 23 3.21 -2.88 -10.71
C ILE A 23 4.02 -1.73 -10.09
N ILE A 24 4.59 -0.83 -10.89
CA ILE A 24 5.48 0.23 -10.37
C ILE A 24 4.71 1.18 -9.41
N PRO A 25 3.55 1.77 -9.78
CA PRO A 25 2.81 2.63 -8.87
C PRO A 25 2.28 1.87 -7.65
N TRP A 26 1.87 0.61 -7.81
CA TRP A 26 1.35 -0.18 -6.71
C TRP A 26 2.43 -0.49 -5.66
N THR A 27 3.62 -0.91 -6.11
CA THR A 27 4.76 -1.17 -5.21
C THR A 27 5.19 0.11 -4.49
N TYR A 28 5.19 1.25 -5.19
CA TYR A 28 5.45 2.56 -4.59
C TYR A 28 4.40 2.90 -3.53
N SER A 29 3.11 2.76 -3.83
CA SER A 29 2.03 3.01 -2.86
C SER A 29 2.18 2.19 -1.58
N LEU A 30 2.57 0.92 -1.68
CA LEU A 30 2.80 0.05 -0.52
C LEU A 30 4.01 0.51 0.30
N TYR A 31 5.08 0.94 -0.37
CA TYR A 31 6.26 1.49 0.29
C TYR A 31 5.90 2.74 1.12
N PHE A 32 5.15 3.68 0.54
CA PHE A 32 4.72 4.90 1.26
C PHE A 32 3.78 4.60 2.41
N LEU A 33 2.84 3.66 2.24
CA LEU A 33 1.96 3.25 3.35
C LEU A 33 2.78 2.72 4.54
N LYS A 34 3.79 1.89 4.28
CA LYS A 34 4.69 1.37 5.32
C LYS A 34 5.55 2.47 5.95
N GLN A 35 5.98 3.46 5.17
CA GLN A 35 6.76 4.58 5.68
C GLN A 35 5.92 5.51 6.56
N ILE A 36 4.68 5.79 6.15
CA ILE A 36 3.71 6.58 6.94
C ILE A 36 3.44 5.88 8.28
N ASP A 37 3.15 4.58 8.24
CA ASP A 37 2.91 3.78 9.45
C ASP A 37 4.10 3.83 10.44
N ARG A 38 5.33 3.76 9.92
CA ARG A 38 6.56 3.85 10.73
C ARG A 38 6.88 5.24 11.25
N SER A 39 6.46 6.29 10.54
CA SER A 39 6.81 7.66 10.89
C SER A 39 6.12 8.16 12.16
N GLY A 40 5.06 7.47 12.62
CA GLY A 40 4.29 7.89 13.80
C GLY A 40 3.56 9.22 13.62
N VAL A 41 3.61 9.82 12.42
CA VAL A 41 2.84 11.02 12.08
C VAL A 41 1.38 10.59 12.06
N GLU A 42 0.58 11.18 12.95
CA GLU A 42 -0.86 10.99 12.94
C GLU A 42 -1.37 11.28 11.53
N ARG A 43 -1.97 10.26 10.89
CA ARG A 43 -2.57 10.42 9.56
C ARG A 43 -3.55 11.59 9.67
N TRP A 44 -3.39 12.62 8.84
CA TRP A 44 -4.35 13.72 8.77
C TRP A 44 -5.76 13.13 8.56
N GLY A 45 -6.63 13.25 9.57
CA GLY A 45 -7.98 12.68 9.59
C GLY A 45 -8.17 11.38 10.39
N ALA A 46 -7.09 10.70 10.78
CA ALA A 46 -7.17 9.66 11.82
C ALA A 46 -7.15 10.35 13.18
N LYS A 47 -8.31 10.85 13.64
CA LYS A 47 -8.48 11.11 15.07
C LYS A 47 -8.24 9.78 15.78
N THR A 48 -7.05 9.63 16.35
CA THR A 48 -6.70 8.59 17.30
C THR A 48 -7.77 8.69 18.38
N ALA A 49 -8.71 7.73 18.38
CA ALA A 49 -9.66 7.60 19.47
C ALA A 49 -8.81 7.46 20.73
N LYS A 50 -8.82 8.53 21.51
CA LYS A 50 -7.96 8.75 22.66
C LYS A 50 -7.81 7.46 23.46
N LYS A 51 -6.57 7.03 23.61
CA LYS A 51 -6.14 6.08 24.65
C LYS A 51 -6.19 6.76 26.04
N ASP A 52 -7.23 7.57 26.31
CA ASP A 52 -7.48 8.30 27.57
C ASP A 52 -8.45 7.52 28.50
N GLN A 53 -8.62 6.21 28.29
CA GLN A 53 -9.63 5.44 29.01
C GLN A 53 -9.04 4.24 29.77
N SER A 54 -7.84 4.36 30.33
CA SER A 54 -7.25 3.31 31.18
C SER A 54 -6.53 3.81 32.44
N SER A 55 -6.57 5.10 32.77
CA SER A 55 -5.88 5.64 33.94
C SER A 55 -6.78 6.27 35.00
N ASN A 56 -8.09 6.42 34.77
CA ASN A 56 -8.97 7.17 35.69
C ASN A 56 -9.95 6.35 36.55
N ASN A 57 -9.99 5.02 36.45
CA ASN A 57 -11.02 4.22 37.13
C ASN A 57 -10.52 3.21 38.18
N LEU A 58 -9.30 3.35 38.70
CA LEU A 58 -8.83 2.47 39.80
C LEU A 58 -8.28 3.22 41.02
N SER A 59 -8.41 4.55 41.10
CA SER A 59 -8.03 5.34 42.28
C SER A 59 -9.21 5.94 43.05
N ILE A 60 -10.44 5.47 42.83
CA ILE A 60 -11.60 5.98 43.56
C ILE A 60 -12.26 4.81 44.32
N HIS A 61 -12.03 4.85 45.64
CA HIS A 61 -12.69 4.17 46.76
C HIS A 61 -12.32 2.71 47.07
#